data_AF-F8WKH2-F1
#
_entry.id   AF-F8WKH2-F1
#
_cell.length_a   1.000
_cell.length_b   1.000
_cell.length_c   1.000
_cell.angle_alpha   90.00
_cell.angle_beta   90.00
_cell.angle_gamma   90.00
#
_symmetry.space_group_name_H-M   'P 1'
#
loop_
_entity.id
_entity.type
_entity.pdbx_description
1 polymer ?
#
loop_
_entity_poly.entity_id
_entity_poly.type
_entity_poly.pdbx_seq_one_letter_code
_entity_poly.pdbx_strand_id
1 'polypeptide(L)'
;MTQALDDCATAEEQDEVKRNNIYGIEYDENIYGLATTNMLIHGDGNTNIFQDSCFQLNDQIAKWGIDVVLMNPPYNATKSYMPKEYTDKWTSNKGQDPSKGFYYVKKTIEAVKTGKMAVLLPMACAIGNNKEIKKLKKKY
;
A
#
# COMPACT_ATOMS: atom_id res chain seq x y z
N MET A 1 0.47 15.18 11.71
CA MET A 1 0.69 14.09 12.68
C MET A 1 0.59 14.59 14.12
N THR A 2 1.17 15.75 14.43
CA THR A 2 1.15 16.37 15.77
C THR A 2 -0.24 16.33 16.45
N GLN A 3 -1.29 16.83 15.78
CA GLN A 3 -2.66 16.81 16.34
C GLN A 3 -3.25 15.42 16.59
N ALA A 4 -2.82 14.38 15.87
CA ALA A 4 -3.33 13.02 16.06
C ALA A 4 -2.57 12.25 17.15
N LEU A 5 -1.33 12.67 17.46
CA LEU A 5 -0.55 12.14 18.57
C LEU A 5 -0.93 12.79 19.90
N ASP A 6 -1.51 14.00 19.86
CA ASP A 6 -2.06 14.69 21.03
C ASP A 6 -3.22 13.91 21.67
N ASP A 7 -3.83 12.97 20.93
CA ASP A 7 -4.87 12.06 21.44
C ASP A 7 -4.30 10.92 22.31
N CYS A 8 -2.98 10.71 22.31
CA CYS A 8 -2.32 9.75 23.19
C CYS A 8 -2.31 10.26 24.64
N ALA A 9 -2.49 9.37 25.61
CA ALA A 9 -2.57 9.73 27.02
C ALA A 9 -1.21 10.09 27.62
N THR A 10 -0.11 9.52 27.11
CA THR A 10 1.25 9.78 27.62
C THR A 10 2.29 9.95 26.52
N ALA A 11 3.44 10.52 26.87
CA ALA A 11 4.57 10.66 25.94
C ALA A 11 5.13 9.29 25.52
N GLU A 12 5.11 8.31 26.42
CA GLU A 12 5.52 6.93 26.12
C GLU A 12 4.61 6.28 25.08
N GLU A 13 3.29 6.52 25.17
CA GLU A 13 2.33 6.05 24.17
C GLU A 13 2.57 6.73 22.82
N GLN A 14 2.86 8.03 22.80
CA GLN A 14 3.24 8.72 21.56
C GLN A 14 4.50 8.13 20.93
N ASP A 15 5.52 7.81 21.75
CA ASP A 15 6.77 7.20 21.28
C ASP A 15 6.56 5.77 20.78
N GLU A 16 5.67 4.99 21.41
CA GLU A 16 5.30 3.66 20.97
C GLU A 16 4.60 3.70 19.60
N VAL A 17 3.60 4.58 19.44
CA VAL A 17 2.87 4.74 18.18
C VAL A 17 3.81 5.08 17.02
N LYS A 18 4.70 6.05 17.26
CA LYS A 18 5.75 6.47 16.31
C LYS A 18 6.68 5.32 15.92
N ARG A 19 7.10 4.52 16.91
CA ARG A 19 8.11 3.48 16.69
C ARG A 19 7.56 2.20 16.11
N ASN A 20 6.31 1.83 16.41
CA ASN A 20 5.81 0.48 16.18
C ASN A 20 4.43 0.37 15.52
N ASN A 21 3.73 1.48 15.25
CA ASN A 21 2.33 1.42 14.78
C ASN A 21 2.10 2.06 13.42
N ILE A 22 3.07 2.80 12.89
CA ILE A 22 2.98 3.45 11.59
C ILE A 22 4.05 2.87 10.69
N TYR A 23 3.63 2.34 9.54
CA TYR A 23 4.51 1.73 8.54
C TYR A 23 4.17 2.24 7.15
N GLY A 24 5.19 2.47 6.32
CA GLY A 24 5.04 2.89 4.93
C GLY A 24 5.86 2.00 3.99
N ILE A 25 5.39 1.82 2.76
CA ILE A 25 6.18 1.19 1.70
C ILE A 25 6.04 2.07 0.47
N GLU A 26 7.16 2.51 -0.09
CA GLU A 26 7.20 3.29 -1.32
C GLU A 26 8.29 2.72 -2.23
N TYR A 27 7.98 2.51 -3.50
CA TYR A 27 8.93 1.93 -4.44
C TYR A 27 9.80 3.00 -5.10
N ASP A 28 9.22 4.17 -5.44
CA ASP A 28 9.95 5.23 -6.12
C ASP A 28 10.89 5.97 -5.15
N GLU A 29 12.18 5.97 -5.44
CA GLU A 29 13.21 6.55 -4.57
C GLU A 29 12.96 8.03 -4.25
N ASN A 30 12.51 8.81 -5.23
CA ASN A 30 12.28 10.25 -5.02
C ASN A 30 11.07 10.47 -4.12
N ILE A 31 9.98 9.72 -4.35
CA ILE A 31 8.77 9.81 -3.53
C ILE A 31 9.04 9.27 -2.13
N TYR A 32 9.83 8.22 -2.00
CA TYR A 32 10.30 7.70 -0.72
C TYR A 32 11.07 8.78 0.08
N GLY A 33 12.02 9.48 -0.55
CA GLY A 33 12.74 10.59 0.07
C GLY A 33 11.82 11.72 0.54
N LEU A 34 10.80 12.05 -0.25
CA LEU A 34 9.79 13.05 0.14
C LEU A 34 8.90 12.58 1.29
N ALA A 35 8.43 11.34 1.25
CA ALA A 35 7.58 10.76 2.28
C ALA A 35 8.32 10.68 3.62
N THR A 36 9.54 10.15 3.62
CA THR A 36 10.40 10.06 4.81
C THR A 36 10.69 11.43 5.41
N THR A 37 11.06 12.40 4.58
CA THR A 37 11.30 13.78 5.01
C THR A 37 10.04 14.42 5.60
N ASN A 38 8.87 14.20 4.97
CA ASN A 38 7.61 14.74 5.46
C ASN A 38 7.27 14.18 6.85
N MET A 39 7.45 12.88 7.05
CA MET A 39 7.22 12.25 8.36
C MET A 39 8.20 12.76 9.41
N LEU A 40 9.49 12.89 9.06
CA LEU A 40 10.51 13.42 9.96
C LEU A 40 10.20 14.85 10.41
N ILE A 41 9.84 15.75 9.49
CA ILE A 41 9.49 17.15 9.80
C ILE A 41 8.28 17.22 10.74
N HIS A 42 7.36 16.26 10.65
CA HIS A 42 6.17 16.19 11.49
C HIS A 42 6.37 15.41 12.80
N GLY A 43 7.61 15.09 13.16
CA GLY A 43 7.96 14.54 14.47
C GLY A 43 7.67 13.05 14.63
N ASP A 44 7.64 12.30 13.53
CA ASP A 44 7.44 10.84 13.51
C ASP A 44 8.51 10.09 14.32
N GLY A 45 9.71 10.66 14.51
CA GLY A 45 10.74 10.14 15.44
C GLY A 45 11.37 8.78 15.07
N ASN A 46 10.70 7.98 14.25
CA ASN A 46 11.17 6.75 13.62
C ASN A 46 10.44 6.54 12.29
N THR A 47 11.14 6.78 11.17
CA THR A 47 10.53 6.77 9.84
C THR A 47 10.42 5.34 9.31
N ASN A 48 9.51 4.53 9.86
CA ASN A 48 9.21 3.15 9.45
C ASN A 48 8.65 3.02 8.01
N ILE A 49 9.25 3.72 7.06
CA ILE A 49 8.95 3.71 5.65
C ILE A 49 10.07 2.90 4.97
N PHE A 50 9.70 1.96 4.12
CA PHE A 50 10.62 1.10 3.42
C PHE A 50 10.63 1.42 1.92
N GLN A 51 11.82 1.61 1.37
CA GLN A 51 12.01 1.79 -0.08
C GLN A 51 12.04 0.42 -0.78
N ASP A 52 10.87 -0.13 -1.11
CA ASP A 52 10.77 -1.43 -1.77
C ASP A 52 9.42 -1.60 -2.49
N SER A 53 9.30 -2.66 -3.28
CA SER A 53 8.02 -3.13 -3.80
C SER A 53 7.21 -3.79 -2.68
N CYS A 54 5.98 -3.31 -2.47
CA CYS A 54 5.04 -3.96 -1.54
C CYS A 54 4.73 -5.43 -1.88
N PHE A 55 5.04 -5.89 -3.10
CA PHE A 55 4.90 -7.29 -3.50
C PHE A 55 6.05 -8.19 -3.03
N GLN A 56 7.16 -7.62 -2.54
CA GLN A 56 8.31 -8.35 -2.00
C GLN A 56 8.30 -8.41 -0.46
N LEU A 57 7.48 -7.59 0.19
CA LEU A 57 7.44 -7.43 1.65
C LEU A 57 6.26 -8.16 2.31
N ASN A 58 5.66 -9.16 1.66
CA ASN A 58 4.49 -9.87 2.20
C ASN A 58 4.73 -10.43 3.61
N ASP A 59 5.91 -11.03 3.84
CA ASP A 59 6.24 -11.62 5.15
C ASP A 59 6.49 -10.55 6.23
N GLN A 60 7.04 -9.39 5.85
CA GLN A 60 7.22 -8.25 6.75
C GLN A 60 5.88 -7.62 7.11
N ILE A 61 5.02 -7.37 6.11
CA ILE A 61 3.68 -6.83 6.30
C ILE A 61 2.88 -7.73 7.26
N ALA A 62 2.97 -9.05 7.10
CA ALA A 62 2.31 -10.01 7.98
C ALA A 62 2.82 -9.96 9.44
N LYS A 63 4.09 -9.59 9.66
CA LYS A 63 4.69 -9.49 11.00
C LYS A 63 4.34 -8.19 11.72
N TRP A 64 4.01 -7.12 10.99
CA TRP A 64 3.67 -5.82 11.56
C TRP A 64 2.30 -5.80 12.25
N GLY A 65 1.45 -6.81 12.05
CA GLY A 65 0.14 -6.87 12.71
C GLY A 65 -0.78 -5.72 12.33
N ILE A 66 -0.79 -5.34 11.05
CA ILE A 66 -1.54 -4.15 10.56
C ILE A 66 -3.05 -4.32 10.74
N ASP A 67 -3.69 -3.41 11.48
CA ASP A 67 -5.15 -3.35 11.65
C ASP A 67 -5.86 -2.47 10.62
N VAL A 68 -5.16 -1.44 10.13
CA VAL A 68 -5.71 -0.45 9.21
C VAL A 68 -4.75 -0.21 8.06
N VAL A 69 -5.25 -0.35 6.84
CA VAL A 69 -4.52 0.00 5.62
C VAL A 69 -5.18 1.19 4.94
N LEU A 70 -4.38 2.23 4.68
CA LEU A 70 -4.73 3.33 3.79
C LEU A 70 -3.85 3.25 2.56
N MET A 71 -4.44 3.20 1.37
CA MET A 71 -3.65 3.02 0.14
C MET A 71 -4.21 3.85 -1.03
N ASN A 72 -3.30 4.49 -1.75
CA ASN A 72 -3.57 5.11 -3.05
C ASN A 72 -2.70 4.44 -4.12
N PRO A 73 -3.07 3.23 -4.59
CA PRO A 73 -2.24 2.47 -5.50
C PRO A 73 -2.18 3.13 -6.88
N PRO A 74 -1.14 2.87 -7.67
CA PRO A 74 -1.05 3.38 -9.03
C PRO A 74 -2.21 2.85 -9.90
N TYR A 75 -3.09 3.73 -10.35
CA TYR A 75 -4.29 3.37 -11.11
C TYR A 75 -3.99 2.68 -12.44
N ASN A 76 -2.97 3.18 -13.13
CA ASN A 76 -2.47 2.64 -14.40
C ASN A 76 -0.99 2.28 -14.25
N ALA A 77 -0.66 1.44 -13.26
CA ALA A 77 0.71 0.98 -13.06
C ALA A 77 1.33 0.51 -14.39
N THR A 78 2.62 0.66 -14.64
CA THR A 78 3.26 0.07 -15.84
C THR A 78 3.66 -1.38 -15.54
N LYS A 79 4.20 -2.12 -16.51
CA LYS A 79 4.69 -3.49 -16.25
C LYS A 79 5.82 -3.52 -15.20
N SER A 80 6.66 -2.48 -15.13
CA SER A 80 7.82 -2.44 -14.23
C SER A 80 7.45 -2.36 -12.75
N TYR A 81 6.28 -1.83 -12.41
CA TYR A 81 5.80 -1.75 -11.03
C TYR A 81 5.02 -2.98 -10.58
N MET A 82 4.84 -3.98 -11.46
CA MET A 82 4.01 -5.15 -11.19
C MET A 82 4.86 -6.42 -11.10
N PRO A 83 4.44 -7.44 -10.31
CA PRO A 83 5.14 -8.71 -10.27
C PRO A 83 5.15 -9.38 -11.64
N LYS A 84 6.27 -9.99 -12.00
CA LYS A 84 6.45 -10.70 -13.26
C LYS A 84 5.38 -11.79 -13.46
N GLU A 85 5.07 -12.54 -12.40
CA GLU A 85 3.99 -13.55 -12.37
C GLU A 85 2.62 -13.02 -12.82
N TYR A 86 2.34 -11.74 -12.60
CA TYR A 86 1.08 -11.10 -12.98
C TYR A 86 1.10 -10.59 -14.42
N THR A 87 2.27 -10.19 -14.91
CA THR A 87 2.46 -9.55 -16.22
C THR A 87 2.94 -10.50 -17.33
N ASP A 88 3.43 -11.70 -17.00
CA ASP A 88 4.01 -12.66 -17.95
C ASP A 88 3.02 -13.12 -19.03
N LYS A 89 1.72 -13.13 -18.72
CA LYS A 89 0.67 -13.51 -19.68
C LYS A 89 0.23 -12.35 -20.58
N TRP A 90 0.83 -11.16 -20.44
CA TRP A 90 0.40 -9.98 -21.16
C TRP A 90 1.10 -9.90 -22.51
N THR A 91 0.32 -9.64 -23.55
CA THR A 91 0.87 -9.34 -24.87
C THR A 91 1.79 -8.11 -24.81
N SER A 92 2.79 -8.08 -25.69
CA SER A 92 3.79 -6.99 -25.77
C SER A 92 3.14 -5.60 -25.92
N ASN A 93 2.00 -5.52 -26.59
CA ASN A 93 1.28 -4.26 -26.87
C ASN A 93 0.43 -3.73 -25.71
N LYS A 94 0.33 -4.44 -24.57
CA LYS A 94 -0.41 -3.97 -23.39
C LYS A 94 0.54 -3.43 -22.31
N GLY A 95 0.89 -2.15 -22.42
CA GLY A 95 1.73 -1.46 -21.43
C GLY A 95 0.97 -1.13 -20.13
N GLN A 96 -0.33 -0.85 -20.22
CA GLN A 96 -1.21 -0.43 -19.13
C GLN A 96 -2.53 -1.22 -19.14
N ASP A 97 -3.12 -1.43 -17.96
CA ASP A 97 -4.33 -2.20 -17.71
C ASP A 97 -4.99 -1.66 -16.42
N PRO A 98 -6.27 -1.31 -16.45
CA PRO A 98 -6.96 -0.69 -15.31
C PRO A 98 -7.19 -1.65 -14.12
N SER A 99 -6.97 -2.96 -14.28
CA SER A 99 -7.05 -3.93 -13.17
C SER A 99 -5.86 -3.86 -12.20
N LYS A 100 -4.78 -3.14 -12.57
CA LYS A 100 -3.53 -3.17 -11.81
C LYS A 100 -3.67 -2.59 -10.41
N GLY A 101 -4.33 -1.44 -10.25
CA GLY A 101 -4.62 -0.88 -8.92
C GLY A 101 -5.37 -1.87 -8.03
N PHE A 102 -6.27 -2.68 -8.62
CA PHE A 102 -7.01 -3.71 -7.90
C PHE A 102 -6.15 -4.94 -7.54
N TYR A 103 -5.06 -5.18 -8.26
CA TYR A 103 -4.11 -6.23 -7.90
C TYR A 103 -3.29 -5.90 -6.65
N TYR A 104 -2.93 -4.62 -6.44
CA TYR A 104 -2.35 -4.15 -5.18
C TYR A 104 -3.29 -4.48 -4.02
N VAL A 105 -4.57 -4.13 -4.14
CA VAL A 105 -5.60 -4.45 -3.13
C VAL A 105 -5.61 -5.94 -2.79
N LYS A 106 -5.65 -6.81 -3.81
CA LYS A 106 -5.64 -8.26 -3.60
C LYS A 106 -4.39 -8.70 -2.82
N LYS A 107 -3.20 -8.25 -3.21
CA LYS A 107 -1.94 -8.66 -2.58
C LYS A 107 -1.81 -8.13 -1.15
N THR A 108 -2.27 -6.91 -0.90
CA THR A 108 -2.29 -6.35 0.45
C THR A 108 -3.27 -7.11 1.35
N ILE A 109 -4.46 -7.49 0.86
CA ILE A 109 -5.39 -8.35 1.61
C ILE A 109 -4.74 -9.71 1.94
N GLU A 110 -4.04 -10.32 0.97
CA GLU A 110 -3.34 -11.60 1.17
C GLU A 110 -2.22 -11.51 2.23
N ALA A 111 -1.54 -10.35 2.32
CA ALA A 111 -0.46 -10.12 3.29
C ALA A 111 -0.99 -9.79 4.70
N VAL A 112 -1.96 -8.87 4.81
CA VAL A 112 -2.48 -8.36 6.09
C VAL A 112 -3.49 -9.33 6.72
N LYS A 113 -4.31 -10.00 5.92
CA LYS A 113 -5.32 -11.02 6.29
C LYS A 113 -6.48 -10.57 7.18
N THR A 114 -6.32 -9.52 7.99
CA THR A 114 -7.33 -9.03 8.94
C THR A 114 -7.45 -7.50 8.87
N GLY A 115 -8.29 -6.89 9.72
CA GLY A 115 -8.40 -5.45 9.81
C GLY A 115 -9.31 -4.81 8.75
N LYS A 116 -9.12 -3.50 8.55
CA LYS A 116 -9.90 -2.67 7.61
C LYS A 116 -8.98 -2.01 6.60
N MET A 117 -9.47 -1.83 5.39
CA MET A 117 -8.72 -1.21 4.31
C MET A 117 -9.56 -0.13 3.61
N ALA A 118 -9.00 1.07 3.47
CA ALA A 118 -9.54 2.13 2.64
C ALA A 118 -8.58 2.37 1.47
N VAL A 119 -9.10 2.20 0.25
CA VAL A 119 -8.30 2.31 -0.99
C VAL A 119 -8.97 3.26 -1.96
N LEU A 120 -8.19 4.20 -2.48
CA LEU A 120 -8.62 5.01 -3.63
C LEU A 120 -8.47 4.18 -4.91
N LEU A 121 -9.54 4.05 -5.68
CA LEU A 121 -9.54 3.26 -6.92
C LEU A 121 -10.31 3.99 -8.02
N PRO A 122 -9.97 3.77 -9.30
CA PRO A 122 -10.77 4.27 -10.41
C PRO A 122 -12.20 3.72 -10.35
N MET A 123 -13.19 4.52 -10.74
CA MET A 123 -14.61 4.10 -10.83
C MET A 123 -14.82 2.82 -11.63
N ALA A 124 -13.98 2.59 -12.65
CA ALA A 124 -14.00 1.35 -13.44
C ALA A 124 -13.75 0.08 -12.59
N CYS A 125 -13.07 0.18 -11.43
CA CYS A 125 -12.97 -0.91 -10.48
C CYS A 125 -14.32 -1.24 -9.84
N ALA A 126 -15.19 -0.26 -9.60
CA ALA A 126 -16.52 -0.46 -9.05
C ALA A 126 -17.50 -0.98 -10.12
N ILE A 127 -17.66 -0.26 -11.23
CA ILE A 127 -18.75 -0.47 -12.21
C ILE A 127 -18.29 -1.12 -13.53
N GLY A 128 -16.98 -1.28 -13.74
CA GLY A 128 -16.44 -1.73 -15.02
C GLY A 128 -16.73 -3.20 -15.35
N ASN A 129 -16.80 -3.50 -16.64
CA ASN A 129 -17.07 -4.85 -17.15
C ASN A 129 -15.81 -5.66 -17.49
N ASN A 130 -14.63 -5.20 -17.07
CA ASN A 130 -13.35 -5.87 -17.32
C ASN A 130 -13.35 -7.28 -16.67
N LYS A 131 -13.02 -8.31 -17.47
CA LYS A 131 -13.02 -9.72 -17.03
C LYS A 131 -12.03 -9.99 -15.89
N GLU A 132 -10.85 -9.36 -15.90
CA GLU A 132 -9.85 -9.53 -14.83
C GLU A 132 -10.31 -8.89 -13.52
N ILE A 133 -10.89 -7.68 -13.57
CA ILE A 133 -11.46 -7.03 -12.37
C ILE A 133 -12.56 -7.91 -11.77
N LYS A 134 -13.45 -8.46 -12.59
CA LYS A 134 -14.50 -9.41 -12.13
C LYS A 134 -13.90 -10.66 -11.48
N LYS A 135 -12.81 -11.19 -12.03
CA LYS A 135 -12.11 -12.36 -11.49
C LYS A 135 -11.45 -12.06 -10.15
N LEU A 136 -10.81 -10.91 -10.01
CA LEU A 136 -10.19 -10.47 -8.74
C LEU A 136 -11.24 -10.26 -7.65
N LYS A 137 -12.40 -9.68 -7.99
CA LYS A 137 -13.51 -9.49 -7.05
C LYS A 137 -14.05 -10.79 -6.49
N LYS A 138 -14.30 -11.80 -7.34
CA LYS A 138 -14.93 -13.08 -6.93
C LYS A 138 -14.17 -13.88 -5.88
N LYS A 139 -12.92 -13.56 -5.60
CA LYS A 139 -12.10 -14.29 -4.62
C LYS A 139 -12.48 -13.92 -3.17
N TYR A 140 -13.23 -12.84 -2.96
CA TYR A 140 -13.70 -12.31 -1.67
C TYR A 140 -15.15 -11.81 -1.78
#